data_AF-A0A534JED2-F1
#
_entry.id   AF-A0A534JED2-F1
#
_cell.length_a   1.000
_cell.length_b   1.000
_cell.length_c   1.000
_cell.angle_alpha   90.00
_cell.angle_beta   90.00
_cell.angle_gamma   90.00
#
_symmetry.space_group_name_H-M   'P 1'
#
loop_
_entity.id
_entity.type
_entity.pdbx_description
1 polymer ?
#
loop_
_entity_poly.entity_id
_entity_poly.type
_entity_poly.pdbx_seq_one_letter_code
_entity_poly.pdbx_strand_id
1 'polypeptide(L)'
;MPRCTATRSTSSGTKGGSRRLTWTGSLVAARSIGFPVVLKAVGLELVHKSDLGAVAVDLRDDADVRSSAARIVKRLEKARAPSEGFVVQEFVKGGKETILGMTRDKVFGPLLAFGLGGIYVEVLKDVSFGLAPITDADALRMIQATRTYPLLQGIRGEKPSDVNALVDALQRLSVLVTELEEIQEVDLNPVAVLENGKGYRVLDARIVL
;
A
#
# COMPACT_ATOMS: atom_id res chain seq x y z
N MET A 1 -35.86 -5.60 2.77
CA MET A 1 -34.88 -5.07 3.74
C MET A 1 -34.22 -6.24 4.47
N PRO A 2 -32.94 -6.57 4.23
CA PRO A 2 -32.27 -7.59 5.00
C PRO A 2 -31.51 -6.97 6.18
N ARG A 3 -31.62 -7.65 7.32
CA ARG A 3 -31.13 -7.26 8.64
C ARG A 3 -29.62 -7.41 8.74
N CYS A 4 -28.99 -6.42 9.38
CA CYS A 4 -27.56 -6.37 9.65
C CYS A 4 -27.26 -7.12 10.96
N THR A 5 -26.57 -8.26 10.89
CA THR A 5 -26.03 -8.96 12.05
C THR A 5 -24.62 -8.43 12.34
N ALA A 6 -24.47 -7.75 13.48
CA ALA A 6 -23.19 -7.27 13.97
C ALA A 6 -22.45 -8.42 14.68
N THR A 7 -21.38 -8.94 14.08
CA THR A 7 -20.42 -9.81 14.77
C THR A 7 -19.33 -8.93 15.40
N ARG A 8 -19.33 -8.84 16.74
CA ARG A 8 -18.20 -8.31 17.51
C ARG A 8 -17.14 -9.41 17.62
N SER A 9 -15.91 -9.10 17.22
CA SER A 9 -14.73 -9.76 17.79
C SER A 9 -13.68 -8.72 18.16
N THR A 10 -13.30 -8.75 19.44
CA THR A 10 -12.27 -7.95 20.08
C THR A 10 -10.95 -8.70 20.04
N SER A 11 -9.87 -8.07 19.56
CA SER A 11 -8.52 -8.14 20.14
C SER A 11 -7.50 -7.26 19.40
N SER A 12 -6.63 -6.65 20.21
CA SER A 12 -5.24 -6.19 20.00
C SER A 12 -4.86 -5.31 18.79
N GLY A 13 -4.60 -4.02 19.07
CA GLY A 13 -3.22 -3.61 19.38
C GLY A 13 -2.24 -3.22 18.26
N THR A 14 -2.64 -3.11 16.99
CA THR A 14 -1.77 -2.54 15.93
C THR A 14 -2.49 -1.45 15.15
N LYS A 15 -1.92 -0.23 15.10
CA LYS A 15 -2.47 0.95 14.38
C LYS A 15 -2.44 0.83 12.84
N GLY A 16 -2.31 -0.38 12.29
CA GLY A 16 -2.21 -0.62 10.84
C GLY A 16 -3.13 -1.72 10.29
N GLY A 17 -4.07 -2.24 11.07
CA GLY A 17 -4.95 -3.33 10.64
C GLY A 17 -6.13 -2.86 9.78
N SER A 18 -6.06 -3.10 8.47
CA SER A 18 -7.21 -2.97 7.55
C SER A 18 -8.34 -3.92 7.99
N ARG A 19 -9.48 -3.38 8.45
CA ARG A 19 -10.70 -4.15 8.76
C ARG A 19 -11.72 -3.97 7.64
N ARG A 20 -12.42 -5.04 7.27
CA ARG A 20 -13.63 -4.96 6.43
C ARG A 20 -14.73 -4.22 7.19
N LEU A 21 -15.22 -3.12 6.62
CA LEU A 21 -16.25 -2.30 7.22
C LEU A 21 -17.51 -2.29 6.36
N THR A 22 -18.66 -2.38 7.04
CA THR A 22 -19.91 -1.91 6.47
C THR A 22 -19.86 -0.39 6.33
N TRP A 23 -20.77 0.17 5.55
CA TRP A 23 -20.84 1.60 5.33
C TRP A 23 -20.77 2.47 6.60
N THR A 24 -21.59 2.12 7.60
CA THR A 24 -21.62 2.82 8.89
C THR A 24 -20.28 2.69 9.61
N GLY A 25 -19.63 1.53 9.48
CA GLY A 25 -18.27 1.32 9.96
C GLY A 25 -17.24 2.22 9.28
N SER A 26 -17.39 2.49 7.99
CA SER A 26 -16.49 3.38 7.24
C SER A 26 -16.50 4.82 7.76
N LEU A 27 -17.65 5.35 8.17
CA LEU A 27 -17.73 6.71 8.74
C LEU A 27 -17.06 6.81 10.11
N VAL A 28 -17.27 5.79 10.96
CA VAL A 28 -16.61 5.75 12.28
C VAL A 28 -15.09 5.66 12.10
N ALA A 29 -14.62 4.81 11.17
CA ALA A 29 -13.21 4.69 10.86
C ALA A 29 -12.62 5.99 10.29
N ALA A 30 -13.33 6.65 9.34
CA ALA A 30 -12.87 7.90 8.74
C ALA A 30 -12.69 9.01 9.80
N ARG A 31 -13.67 9.18 10.70
CA ARG A 31 -13.57 10.14 11.80
C ARG A 31 -12.46 9.80 12.80
N SER A 32 -12.20 8.51 13.03
CA SER A 32 -11.13 8.07 13.93
C SER A 32 -9.73 8.25 13.32
N ILE A 33 -9.59 8.10 12.01
CA ILE A 33 -8.33 8.34 11.29
C ILE A 33 -8.08 9.84 11.16
N GLY A 34 -9.13 10.62 10.93
CA GLY A 34 -9.05 12.04 10.58
C GLY A 34 -9.01 12.23 9.06
N PHE A 35 -9.65 13.30 8.59
CA PHE A 35 -9.71 13.63 7.17
C PHE A 35 -8.45 14.39 6.70
N PRO A 36 -8.06 14.29 5.42
CA PRO A 36 -8.70 13.50 4.36
C PRO A 36 -8.41 11.99 4.43
N VAL A 37 -9.33 11.18 3.91
CA VAL A 37 -9.22 9.71 3.86
C VAL A 37 -9.37 9.14 2.46
N VAL A 38 -8.93 7.91 2.29
CA VAL A 38 -9.15 7.05 1.12
C VAL A 38 -10.14 5.96 1.48
N LEU A 39 -11.08 5.68 0.57
CA LEU A 39 -12.04 4.60 0.67
C LEU A 39 -11.79 3.59 -0.47
N LYS A 40 -11.47 2.35 -0.13
CA LYS A 40 -11.24 1.25 -1.07
C LYS A 40 -12.27 0.15 -0.88
N ALA A 41 -12.94 -0.29 -1.94
CA ALA A 41 -13.76 -1.50 -1.86
C ALA A 41 -12.87 -2.74 -1.78
N VAL A 42 -13.36 -3.77 -1.10
CA VAL A 42 -12.68 -5.05 -0.96
C VAL A 42 -13.63 -6.19 -1.30
N GLY A 43 -13.10 -7.22 -1.94
CA GLY A 43 -13.81 -8.41 -2.37
C GLY A 43 -12.83 -9.39 -3.03
N LEU A 44 -13.09 -10.69 -2.93
CA LEU A 44 -12.21 -11.73 -3.47
C LEU A 44 -11.93 -11.58 -4.97
N GLU A 45 -12.89 -11.08 -5.75
CA GLU A 45 -12.77 -10.88 -7.20
C GLU A 45 -12.28 -9.47 -7.58
N LEU A 46 -12.03 -8.59 -6.60
CA LEU A 46 -11.60 -7.20 -6.82
C LEU A 46 -10.07 -7.09 -6.82
N VAL A 47 -9.43 -7.67 -7.82
CA VAL A 47 -7.96 -7.61 -8.02
C VAL A 47 -7.55 -6.24 -8.59
N HIS A 48 -8.27 -5.72 -9.58
CA HIS A 48 -8.00 -4.42 -10.23
C HIS A 48 -8.94 -3.31 -9.73
N LYS A 49 -8.84 -2.96 -8.44
CA LYS A 49 -9.76 -2.03 -7.75
C LYS A 49 -9.86 -0.66 -8.42
N SER A 50 -8.73 -0.09 -8.85
CA SER A 50 -8.69 1.25 -9.46
C SER A 50 -9.39 1.28 -10.83
N ASP A 51 -9.20 0.24 -11.65
CA ASP A 51 -9.76 0.14 -13.00
C ASP A 51 -11.29 0.00 -12.99
N LEU A 52 -11.82 -0.65 -11.95
CA LEU A 52 -13.26 -0.74 -11.69
C LEU A 52 -13.82 0.53 -11.00
N GLY A 53 -12.98 1.53 -10.74
CA GLY A 53 -13.36 2.75 -10.02
C GLY A 53 -13.81 2.46 -8.59
N ALA A 54 -13.22 1.43 -7.96
CA ALA A 54 -13.53 0.93 -6.62
C ALA A 54 -12.67 1.59 -5.52
N VAL A 55 -11.96 2.67 -5.87
CA VAL A 55 -11.17 3.50 -4.97
C VAL A 55 -11.64 4.95 -5.08
N ALA A 56 -11.82 5.63 -3.94
CA ALA A 56 -12.06 7.06 -3.87
C ALA A 56 -11.06 7.69 -2.90
N VAL A 57 -10.34 8.71 -3.35
CA VAL A 57 -9.25 9.38 -2.61
C VAL A 57 -9.64 10.82 -2.25
N ASP A 58 -8.88 11.44 -1.35
CA ASP A 58 -9.07 12.84 -0.89
C ASP A 58 -10.50 13.14 -0.43
N LEU A 59 -11.09 12.22 0.35
CA LEU A 59 -12.42 12.41 0.95
C LEU A 59 -12.29 13.26 2.20
N ARG A 60 -12.92 14.42 2.24
CA ARG A 60 -12.64 15.47 3.25
C ARG A 60 -13.64 15.54 4.37
N ASP A 61 -14.78 14.87 4.23
CA ASP A 61 -15.82 14.83 5.24
C ASP A 61 -16.70 13.56 5.13
N ASP A 62 -17.68 13.47 6.03
CA ASP A 62 -18.66 12.38 6.03
C ASP A 62 -19.52 12.33 4.76
N ALA A 63 -19.78 13.47 4.11
CA ALA A 63 -20.61 13.54 2.91
C ALA A 63 -19.85 13.01 1.67
N ASP A 64 -18.55 13.29 1.59
CA ASP A 64 -17.62 12.75 0.59
C ASP A 64 -17.51 11.23 0.71
N VAL A 65 -17.30 10.75 1.94
CA VAL A 65 -17.34 9.31 2.22
C VAL A 65 -18.69 8.77 1.78
N ARG A 66 -19.78 9.49 2.13
CA ARG A 66 -21.17 9.06 1.88
C ARG A 66 -21.53 8.86 0.41
N SER A 67 -21.19 9.85 -0.38
CA SER A 67 -21.45 9.83 -1.81
C SER A 67 -20.54 8.85 -2.53
N SER A 68 -19.28 8.71 -2.08
CA SER A 68 -18.28 7.88 -2.74
C SER A 68 -18.56 6.39 -2.61
N ALA A 69 -18.95 5.86 -1.43
CA ALA A 69 -19.28 4.43 -1.38
C ALA A 69 -20.54 4.10 -2.18
N ALA A 70 -21.58 4.93 -2.11
CA ALA A 70 -22.80 4.70 -2.89
C ALA A 70 -22.47 4.64 -4.40
N ARG A 71 -21.60 5.53 -4.88
CA ARG A 71 -21.09 5.52 -6.25
C ARG A 71 -20.30 4.25 -6.57
N ILE A 72 -19.41 3.82 -5.67
CA ILE A 72 -18.59 2.61 -5.86
C ILE A 72 -19.48 1.36 -5.91
N VAL A 73 -20.38 1.17 -4.94
CA VAL A 73 -21.33 0.03 -4.92
C VAL A 73 -22.10 -0.06 -6.22
N LYS A 74 -22.68 1.06 -6.69
CA LYS A 74 -23.44 1.11 -7.95
C LYS A 74 -22.60 0.74 -9.18
N ARG A 75 -21.31 1.09 -9.20
CA ARG A 75 -20.40 0.71 -10.30
C ARG A 75 -20.10 -0.79 -10.27
N LEU A 76 -19.79 -1.31 -9.09
CA LEU A 76 -19.48 -2.71 -8.87
C LEU A 76 -20.67 -3.64 -9.18
N GLU A 77 -21.89 -3.23 -8.82
CA GLU A 77 -23.12 -3.93 -9.21
C GLU A 77 -23.27 -4.02 -10.74
N LYS A 78 -23.04 -2.93 -11.45
CA LYS A 78 -23.07 -2.91 -12.93
C LYS A 78 -22.01 -3.80 -13.55
N ALA A 79 -20.83 -3.85 -12.95
CA ALA A 79 -19.72 -4.70 -13.37
C ALA A 79 -19.89 -6.18 -12.94
N ARG A 80 -20.96 -6.52 -12.20
CA ARG A 80 -21.20 -7.85 -11.61
C ARG A 80 -20.04 -8.33 -10.73
N ALA A 81 -19.36 -7.40 -10.05
CA ALA A 81 -18.22 -7.65 -9.17
C ALA A 81 -18.54 -7.13 -7.76
N PRO A 82 -19.40 -7.80 -6.98
CA PRO A 82 -19.87 -7.28 -5.70
C PRO A 82 -18.72 -7.13 -4.70
N SER A 83 -18.71 -6.01 -3.96
CA SER A 83 -17.79 -5.81 -2.84
C SER A 83 -18.33 -6.45 -1.56
N GLU A 84 -17.45 -6.98 -0.73
CA GLU A 84 -17.73 -7.47 0.62
C GLU A 84 -17.70 -6.34 1.67
N GLY A 85 -17.22 -5.16 1.30
CA GLY A 85 -17.20 -3.98 2.15
C GLY A 85 -16.16 -2.96 1.71
N PHE A 86 -15.79 -2.09 2.64
CA PHE A 86 -14.78 -1.06 2.43
C PHE A 86 -13.66 -1.11 3.46
N VAL A 87 -12.51 -0.60 3.05
CA VAL A 87 -11.37 -0.26 3.90
C VAL A 87 -11.19 1.25 3.83
N VAL A 88 -10.97 1.87 4.99
CA VAL A 88 -10.68 3.31 5.11
C VAL A 88 -9.22 3.47 5.52
N GLN A 89 -8.51 4.36 4.83
CA GLN A 89 -7.09 4.64 5.05
C GLN A 89 -6.86 6.15 5.10
N GLU A 90 -5.78 6.58 5.74
CA GLU A 90 -5.31 7.97 5.67
C GLU A 90 -4.99 8.36 4.22
N PHE A 91 -5.38 9.56 3.79
CA PHE A 91 -4.92 10.09 2.51
C PHE A 91 -3.55 10.72 2.66
N VAL A 92 -2.53 10.05 2.14
CA VAL A 92 -1.15 10.54 2.12
C VAL A 92 -0.98 11.49 0.94
N LYS A 93 -0.64 12.75 1.23
CA LYS A 93 -0.38 13.76 0.20
C LYS A 93 1.11 13.88 -0.09
N GLY A 94 1.46 13.76 -1.36
CA GLY A 94 2.84 13.92 -1.84
C GLY A 94 3.74 12.75 -1.48
N GLY A 95 5.04 12.95 -1.69
CA GLY A 95 6.02 11.87 -1.68
C GLY A 95 6.20 11.25 -3.05
N LYS A 96 7.33 10.55 -3.21
CA LYS A 96 7.61 9.77 -4.41
C LYS A 96 7.10 8.35 -4.18
N GLU A 97 6.37 7.80 -5.13
CA GLU A 97 5.94 6.42 -5.06
C GLU A 97 7.13 5.51 -5.35
N THR A 98 7.22 4.39 -4.66
CA THR A 98 8.20 3.31 -4.80
C THR A 98 7.47 1.97 -4.72
N ILE A 99 8.11 0.91 -5.19
CA ILE A 99 7.64 -0.45 -5.10
C ILE A 99 8.69 -1.23 -4.31
N LEU A 100 8.24 -1.93 -3.27
CA LEU A 100 9.04 -2.90 -2.54
C LEU A 100 8.35 -4.25 -2.66
N GLY A 101 9.08 -5.28 -3.04
CA GLY A 101 8.52 -6.60 -3.20
C GLY A 101 9.45 -7.71 -2.75
N MET A 102 8.89 -8.91 -2.63
CA MET A 102 9.62 -10.14 -2.42
C MET A 102 8.95 -11.26 -3.19
N THR A 103 9.73 -12.11 -3.84
CA THR A 103 9.28 -13.42 -4.29
C THR A 103 10.23 -14.50 -3.78
N ARG A 104 9.69 -15.65 -3.36
CA ARG A 104 10.50 -16.76 -2.89
C ARG A 104 10.94 -17.60 -4.07
N ASP A 105 12.21 -17.51 -4.43
CA ASP A 105 12.83 -18.39 -5.41
C ASP A 105 13.10 -19.78 -4.80
N LYS A 106 12.93 -20.83 -5.62
CA LYS A 106 13.07 -22.23 -5.18
C LYS A 106 14.49 -22.62 -4.82
N VAL A 107 15.49 -21.91 -5.36
CA VAL A 107 16.90 -22.19 -5.16
C VAL A 107 17.52 -21.18 -4.21
N PHE A 108 17.24 -19.90 -4.43
CA PHE A 108 17.91 -18.81 -3.70
C PHE A 108 17.16 -18.31 -2.47
N GLY A 109 15.90 -18.73 -2.27
CA GLY A 109 15.07 -18.24 -1.17
C GLY A 109 14.48 -16.85 -1.45
N PRO A 110 14.26 -16.00 -0.44
CA PRO A 110 13.56 -14.73 -0.62
C PRO A 110 14.39 -13.73 -1.45
N LEU A 111 13.91 -13.43 -2.65
CA LEU A 111 14.46 -12.42 -3.53
C LEU A 111 13.66 -11.12 -3.38
N LEU A 112 14.29 -10.11 -2.79
CA LEU A 112 13.74 -8.77 -2.62
C LEU A 112 13.87 -7.97 -3.92
N ALA A 113 12.90 -7.09 -4.16
CA ALA A 113 12.88 -6.16 -5.27
C ALA A 113 12.62 -4.74 -4.75
N PHE A 114 13.33 -3.76 -5.33
CA PHE A 114 13.08 -2.33 -5.11
C PHE A 114 13.07 -1.59 -6.43
N GLY A 115 12.07 -0.73 -6.62
CA GLY A 115 12.01 0.22 -7.73
C GLY A 115 11.32 1.52 -7.32
N LEU A 116 11.58 2.60 -8.06
CA LEU A 116 10.69 3.77 -8.02
C LEU A 116 9.33 3.40 -8.64
N GLY A 117 8.27 4.02 -8.17
CA GLY A 117 6.85 3.80 -8.47
C GLY A 117 6.30 4.74 -9.55
N GLY A 118 5.02 4.60 -9.87
CA GLY A 118 4.30 5.46 -10.82
C GLY A 118 4.11 4.86 -12.22
N ILE A 119 3.56 5.64 -13.14
CA ILE A 119 3.17 5.14 -14.49
C ILE A 119 4.33 4.63 -15.34
N TYR A 120 5.57 4.95 -14.98
CA TYR A 120 6.75 4.65 -15.79
C TYR A 120 7.46 3.36 -15.37
N VAL A 121 7.10 2.72 -14.24
CA VAL A 121 7.83 1.53 -13.74
C VAL A 121 7.70 0.34 -14.68
N GLU A 122 6.48 0.08 -15.16
CA GLU A 122 6.22 -1.03 -16.08
C GLU A 122 6.97 -0.84 -17.41
N VAL A 123 7.18 0.41 -17.80
CA VAL A 123 7.85 0.78 -19.07
C VAL A 123 9.36 0.78 -18.92
N LEU A 124 9.88 1.33 -17.81
CA LEU A 124 11.32 1.52 -17.59
C LEU A 124 12.00 0.27 -17.02
N LYS A 125 11.25 -0.65 -16.39
CA LYS A 125 11.76 -1.85 -15.71
C LYS A 125 12.94 -1.52 -14.79
N ASP A 126 12.88 -0.37 -14.12
CA ASP A 126 13.96 0.14 -13.28
C ASP A 126 13.86 -0.44 -11.87
N VAL A 127 14.28 -1.70 -11.75
CA VAL A 127 14.19 -2.49 -10.54
C VAL A 127 15.57 -3.03 -10.19
N SER A 128 15.87 -3.02 -8.90
CA SER A 128 17.05 -3.64 -8.29
C SER A 128 16.63 -4.83 -7.44
N PHE A 129 17.51 -5.81 -7.29
CA PHE A 129 17.24 -7.03 -6.54
C PHE A 129 18.28 -7.29 -5.46
N GLY A 130 17.88 -7.96 -4.39
CA GLY A 130 18.76 -8.40 -3.32
C GLY A 130 18.24 -9.69 -2.69
N LEU A 131 19.14 -10.61 -2.32
CA LEU A 131 18.76 -11.84 -1.62
C LEU A 131 18.71 -11.59 -0.13
N ALA A 132 17.58 -11.91 0.51
CA ALA A 132 17.45 -11.80 1.95
C ALA A 132 18.26 -12.91 2.67
N PRO A 133 18.80 -12.63 3.88
CA PRO A 133 18.75 -11.36 4.59
C PRO A 133 19.73 -10.32 4.02
N ILE A 134 19.32 -9.04 3.98
CA ILE A 134 20.16 -7.92 3.53
C ILE A 134 20.59 -6.98 4.67
N THR A 135 21.79 -6.41 4.54
CA THR A 135 22.28 -5.33 5.42
C THR A 135 21.70 -3.96 5.01
N ASP A 136 21.95 -2.94 5.83
CA ASP A 136 21.64 -1.54 5.51
C ASP A 136 22.42 -1.06 4.28
N ALA A 137 23.70 -1.46 4.19
CA ALA A 137 24.55 -1.20 3.03
C ALA A 137 24.04 -1.88 1.75
N ASP A 138 23.51 -3.09 1.86
CA ASP A 138 22.86 -3.79 0.74
C ASP A 138 21.59 -3.06 0.29
N ALA A 139 20.71 -2.71 1.24
CA ALA A 139 19.47 -1.98 0.97
C ALA A 139 19.76 -0.61 0.31
N LEU A 140 20.76 0.12 0.81
CA LEU A 140 21.17 1.39 0.20
C LEU A 140 21.72 1.19 -1.21
N ARG A 141 22.53 0.15 -1.44
CA ARG A 141 23.02 -0.21 -2.78
C ARG A 141 21.87 -0.55 -3.74
N MET A 142 20.88 -1.31 -3.30
CA MET A 142 19.69 -1.61 -4.10
C MET A 142 19.00 -0.31 -4.53
N ILE A 143 18.73 0.61 -3.59
CA ILE A 143 18.09 1.89 -3.88
C ILE A 143 18.91 2.72 -4.89
N GLN A 144 20.23 2.81 -4.68
CA GLN A 144 21.14 3.57 -5.53
C GLN A 144 21.36 2.95 -6.91
N ALA A 145 21.16 1.64 -7.06
CA ALA A 145 21.30 0.93 -8.33
C ALA A 145 20.18 1.25 -9.33
N THR A 146 19.06 1.81 -8.87
CA THR A 146 17.99 2.27 -9.75
C THR A 146 18.45 3.48 -10.57
N ARG A 147 18.19 3.47 -11.88
CA ARG A 147 18.51 4.59 -12.78
C ARG A 147 17.83 5.88 -12.36
N THR A 148 16.68 5.74 -11.72
CA THR A 148 15.84 6.83 -11.27
C THR A 148 16.17 7.30 -9.84
N TYR A 149 17.19 6.74 -9.17
CA TYR A 149 17.69 7.22 -7.88
C TYR A 149 17.89 8.75 -7.79
N PRO A 150 18.39 9.47 -8.82
CA PRO A 150 18.48 10.93 -8.78
C PRO A 150 17.15 11.64 -8.50
N LEU A 151 16.01 11.02 -8.84
CA LEU A 151 14.69 11.55 -8.47
C LEU A 151 14.52 11.54 -6.95
N LEU A 152 14.94 10.50 -6.23
CA LEU A 152 14.89 10.48 -4.76
C LEU A 152 15.77 11.55 -4.12
N GLN A 153 16.85 11.96 -4.80
CA GLN A 153 17.71 13.06 -4.34
C GLN A 153 17.08 14.45 -4.52
N GLY A 154 15.96 14.54 -5.24
CA GLY A 154 15.28 15.80 -5.56
C GLY A 154 15.74 16.38 -6.89
N ILE A 155 14.79 16.89 -7.68
CA ILE A 155 15.06 17.58 -8.94
C ILE A 155 14.51 19.00 -8.89
N ARG A 156 15.18 19.96 -9.53
CA ARG A 156 14.65 21.31 -9.78
C ARG A 156 14.07 22.02 -8.53
N GLY A 157 14.80 21.99 -7.42
CA GLY A 157 14.39 22.66 -6.16
C GLY A 157 13.44 21.84 -5.29
N GLU A 158 13.07 20.62 -5.70
CA GLU A 158 12.41 19.67 -4.81
C GLU A 158 13.34 19.25 -3.67
N LYS A 159 12.76 19.02 -2.50
CA LYS A 159 13.48 18.43 -1.37
C LYS A 159 13.78 16.95 -1.63
N PRO A 160 14.92 16.44 -1.13
CA PRO A 160 15.21 15.01 -1.20
C PRO A 160 14.18 14.20 -0.41
N SER A 161 13.96 12.96 -0.87
CA SER A 161 13.14 11.97 -0.20
C SER A 161 13.90 11.33 0.98
N ASP A 162 13.17 10.76 1.93
CA ASP A 162 13.73 10.06 3.08
C ASP A 162 14.27 8.67 2.71
N VAL A 163 15.46 8.65 2.11
CA VAL A 163 16.13 7.41 1.65
C VAL A 163 16.42 6.47 2.82
N ASN A 164 16.76 7.00 3.99
CA ASN A 164 17.01 6.17 5.18
C ASN A 164 15.76 5.43 5.63
N ALA A 165 14.57 6.04 5.47
CA ALA A 165 13.32 5.37 5.75
C ALA A 165 13.02 4.22 4.76
N LEU A 166 13.46 4.34 3.50
CA LEU A 166 13.39 3.23 2.53
C LEU A 166 14.38 2.09 2.87
N VAL A 167 15.58 2.43 3.33
CA VAL A 167 16.56 1.44 3.83
C VAL A 167 15.95 0.64 4.98
N ASP A 168 15.38 1.31 5.98
CA ASP A 168 14.70 0.66 7.10
C ASP A 168 13.52 -0.21 6.62
N ALA A 169 12.72 0.27 5.67
CA ALA A 169 11.62 -0.51 5.10
C ALA A 169 12.09 -1.82 4.43
N LEU A 170 13.15 -1.75 3.62
CA LEU A 170 13.74 -2.93 2.96
C LEU A 170 14.34 -3.91 3.97
N GLN A 171 15.03 -3.42 5.00
CA GLN A 171 15.55 -4.28 6.07
C GLN A 171 14.44 -4.97 6.84
N ARG A 172 13.36 -4.26 7.19
CA ARG A 172 12.19 -4.85 7.85
C ARG A 172 11.52 -5.92 6.99
N LEU A 173 11.36 -5.65 5.69
CA LEU A 173 10.84 -6.64 4.75
C LEU A 173 11.75 -7.86 4.71
N SER A 174 13.07 -7.64 4.64
CA SER A 174 14.07 -8.71 4.67
C SER A 174 13.95 -9.59 5.90
N VAL A 175 13.84 -9.01 7.09
CA VAL A 175 13.68 -9.78 8.33
C VAL A 175 12.37 -10.57 8.30
N LEU A 176 11.25 -9.92 7.92
CA LEU A 176 9.94 -10.55 7.86
C LEU A 176 9.93 -11.82 7.01
N VAL A 177 10.49 -11.75 5.80
CA VAL A 177 10.46 -12.86 4.83
C VAL A 177 11.51 -13.94 5.12
N THR A 178 12.55 -13.59 5.87
CA THR A 178 13.51 -14.57 6.40
C THR A 178 12.91 -15.35 7.57
N GLU A 179 12.15 -14.69 8.45
CA GLU A 179 11.53 -15.33 9.62
C GLU A 179 10.27 -16.14 9.26
N LEU A 180 9.51 -15.71 8.26
CA LEU A 180 8.26 -16.34 7.86
C LEU A 180 8.39 -17.04 6.50
N GLU A 181 8.78 -18.32 6.54
CA GLU A 181 8.98 -19.14 5.34
C GLU A 181 7.70 -19.39 4.54
N GLU A 182 6.54 -19.32 5.19
CA GLU A 182 5.23 -19.44 4.56
C GLU A 182 4.98 -18.34 3.53
N ILE A 183 5.58 -17.15 3.68
CA ILE A 183 5.36 -16.07 2.71
C ILE A 183 6.07 -16.40 1.38
N GLN A 184 5.27 -16.55 0.32
CA GLN A 184 5.74 -16.80 -1.06
C GLN A 184 5.94 -15.51 -1.86
N GLU A 185 5.07 -14.51 -1.64
CA GLU A 185 5.13 -13.24 -2.34
C GLU A 185 4.72 -12.09 -1.41
N VAL A 186 5.43 -10.97 -1.50
CA VAL A 186 5.03 -9.68 -0.94
C VAL A 186 5.09 -8.65 -2.04
N ASP A 187 4.03 -7.86 -2.19
CA ASP A 187 3.97 -6.72 -3.09
C ASP A 187 3.48 -5.49 -2.31
N LEU A 188 4.39 -4.56 -2.04
CA LEU A 188 4.10 -3.26 -1.43
C LEU A 188 4.11 -2.21 -2.53
N ASN A 189 2.93 -1.95 -3.09
CA ASN A 189 2.78 -1.10 -4.26
C ASN A 189 1.47 -0.28 -4.23
N PRO A 190 1.53 1.05 -4.04
CA PRO A 190 2.72 1.87 -3.86
C PRO A 190 3.15 1.99 -2.39
N VAL A 191 4.46 2.20 -2.19
CA VAL A 191 5.04 2.79 -0.98
C VAL A 191 5.41 4.24 -1.26
N ALA A 192 4.79 5.19 -0.57
CA ALA A 192 5.13 6.61 -0.68
C ALA A 192 6.29 6.94 0.26
N VAL A 193 7.43 7.38 -0.29
CA VAL A 193 8.52 7.99 0.48
C VAL A 193 8.35 9.50 0.52
N LEU A 194 8.30 10.06 1.73
CA LEU A 194 8.09 11.50 1.94
C LEU A 194 9.42 12.25 1.92
N GLU A 195 9.37 13.58 2.05
CA GLU A 195 10.58 14.39 2.19
C GLU A 195 11.44 13.90 3.36
N ASN A 196 12.76 14.11 3.25
CA ASN A 196 13.73 13.69 4.26
C ASN A 196 13.30 14.07 5.69
N GLY A 197 13.31 13.08 6.60
CA GLY A 197 12.88 13.20 7.99
C GLY A 197 11.38 12.94 8.22
N LYS A 198 10.59 12.69 7.18
CA LYS A 198 9.14 12.40 7.29
C LYS A 198 8.79 10.92 7.09
N GLY A 199 9.77 10.07 6.75
CA GLY A 199 9.60 8.64 6.63
C GLY A 199 8.87 8.17 5.36
N TYR A 200 8.27 6.98 5.44
CA TYR A 200 7.50 6.36 4.36
C TYR A 200 6.09 5.95 4.80
N ARG A 201 5.21 5.66 3.84
CA ARG A 201 3.87 5.10 4.05
C ARG A 201 3.59 4.00 3.02
N VAL A 202 3.22 2.81 3.48
CA VAL A 202 2.72 1.74 2.60
C VAL A 202 1.27 2.04 2.29
N LEU A 203 0.95 2.28 1.01
CA LEU A 203 -0.40 2.67 0.59
C LEU A 203 -1.23 1.46 0.15
N ASP A 204 -0.60 0.42 -0.38
CA ASP A 204 -1.21 -0.88 -0.62
C ASP A 204 -0.20 -2.00 -0.34
N ALA A 205 -0.73 -3.15 0.05
CA ALA A 205 0.07 -4.34 0.30
C ALA A 205 -0.72 -5.59 -0.09
N ARG A 206 -0.05 -6.51 -0.78
CA ARG A 206 -0.53 -7.87 -1.05
C ARG A 206 0.52 -8.86 -0.54
N ILE A 207 0.04 -9.91 0.10
CA ILE A 207 0.88 -10.99 0.62
C ILE A 207 0.26 -12.31 0.16
N VAL A 208 1.08 -13.21 -0.36
CA VAL A 208 0.72 -14.58 -0.73
C VAL A 208 1.50 -15.53 0.18
N LEU A 209 0.78 -16.49 0.75
CA LEU A 209 1.31 -17.57 1.61
C LEU A 209 1.38 -18.89 0.83
#